data_AF-A0A1W9STK3-F1
#
_entry.id   AF-A0A1W9STK3-F1
#
_cell.length_a   1.000
_cell.length_b   1.000
_cell.length_c   1.000
_cell.angle_alpha   90.00
_cell.angle_beta   90.00
_cell.angle_gamma   90.00
#
_symmetry.space_group_name_H-M   'P 1'
#
loop_
_entity.id
_entity.type
_entity.pdbx_description
1 polymer ?
#
loop_
_entity_poly.entity_id
_entity_poly.type
_entity_poly.pdbx_seq_one_letter_code
_entity_poly.pdbx_strand_id
1 'polypeptide(L)'
;MKKKFFFIKYIYFCKMFKYKNVIIFFLIIFIFSSCKFQKILKSTDYELKFEKAKEYYQEKDYIKATQLFDELLTIYKGSSKAEEVNYYYAECYYGNRDFILAANMPSNAFIKVQNVFIMIHRIIN
;
A
#
# COMPACT_ATOMS: atom_id res chain seq x y z
N MET A 1 8.74 56.77 -12.46
CA MET A 1 9.29 55.39 -12.51
C MET A 1 8.58 54.34 -11.63
N LYS A 2 7.60 54.68 -10.76
CA LYS A 2 6.94 53.70 -9.86
C LYS A 2 5.81 52.86 -10.48
N LYS A 3 5.17 53.32 -11.58
CA LYS A 3 4.04 52.62 -12.23
C LYS A 3 4.44 51.31 -12.94
N LYS A 4 5.63 51.24 -13.55
CA LYS A 4 6.14 50.02 -14.23
C LYS A 4 6.36 48.87 -13.24
N PHE A 5 6.81 49.15 -12.02
CA PHE A 5 7.08 48.14 -11.00
C PHE A 5 5.80 47.45 -10.48
N PHE A 6 4.69 48.20 -10.41
CA PHE A 6 3.39 47.66 -10.00
C PHE A 6 2.78 46.73 -11.07
N PHE A 7 2.91 47.10 -12.35
CA PHE A 7 2.45 46.28 -13.48
C PHE A 7 3.21 44.96 -13.61
N ILE A 8 4.53 44.97 -13.38
CA ILE A 8 5.36 43.75 -13.41
C ILE A 8 4.91 42.79 -12.29
N LYS A 9 4.70 43.29 -11.07
CA LYS A 9 4.21 42.48 -9.94
C LYS A 9 2.82 41.88 -10.19
N TYR A 10 1.93 42.60 -10.88
CA TYR A 10 0.60 42.11 -11.27
C TYR A 10 0.66 40.97 -12.30
N ILE A 11 1.58 41.04 -13.27
CA ILE A 11 1.79 39.98 -14.27
C ILE A 11 2.35 38.69 -13.62
N TYR A 12 3.28 38.83 -12.66
CA TYR A 12 3.78 37.68 -11.88
C TYR A 12 2.71 37.10 -10.95
N PHE A 13 1.86 37.93 -10.35
CA PHE A 13 0.74 37.50 -9.51
C PHE A 13 -0.32 36.72 -10.30
N CYS A 14 -0.64 37.16 -11.52
CA CYS A 14 -1.56 36.44 -12.42
C CYS A 14 -0.99 35.10 -12.96
N LYS A 15 0.33 34.98 -13.10
CA LYS A 15 0.99 33.71 -13.49
C LYS A 15 0.88 32.63 -12.40
N MET A 16 0.95 33.04 -11.12
CA MET A 16 0.89 32.13 -9.97
C MET A 16 -0.51 31.49 -9.79
N PHE A 17 -1.59 32.19 -10.17
CA PHE A 17 -2.96 31.67 -10.11
C PHE A 17 -3.27 30.59 -11.17
N LYS A 18 -2.65 30.65 -12.36
CA LYS A 18 -2.85 29.63 -13.40
C LYS A 18 -2.22 28.29 -13.05
N TYR A 19 -1.02 28.29 -12.46
CA TYR A 19 -0.35 27.04 -12.06
C TYR A 19 -0.99 26.40 -10.82
N LYS A 20 -1.51 27.23 -9.89
CA LYS A 20 -2.25 26.76 -8.70
C LYS A 20 -3.56 26.04 -9.07
N ASN A 21 -4.29 26.54 -10.07
CA ASN A 21 -5.52 25.90 -10.55
C ASN A 21 -5.23 24.60 -11.34
N VAL A 22 -4.13 24.54 -12.09
CA VAL A 22 -3.69 23.31 -12.78
C VAL A 22 -3.25 22.24 -11.77
N ILE A 23 -2.52 22.62 -10.71
CA ILE A 23 -2.15 21.72 -9.61
C ILE A 23 -3.40 21.18 -8.90
N ILE A 24 -4.38 22.03 -8.62
CA ILE A 24 -5.65 21.64 -8.00
C ILE A 24 -6.44 20.66 -8.88
N PHE A 25 -6.48 20.88 -10.19
CA PHE A 25 -7.14 19.97 -11.11
C PHE A 25 -6.46 18.58 -11.15
N PHE A 26 -5.13 18.55 -11.16
CA PHE A 26 -4.37 17.30 -11.12
C PHE A 26 -4.53 16.57 -9.78
N LEU A 27 -4.63 17.31 -8.67
CA LEU A 27 -4.89 16.77 -7.35
C LEU A 27 -6.28 16.09 -7.26
N ILE A 28 -7.31 16.68 -7.87
CA ILE A 28 -8.68 16.13 -7.91
C ILE A 28 -8.74 14.80 -8.69
N ILE A 29 -8.02 14.71 -9.81
CA ILE A 29 -7.94 13.48 -10.62
C ILE A 29 -7.27 12.34 -9.85
N PHE A 30 -6.23 12.65 -9.06
CA PHE A 30 -5.51 11.66 -8.27
C PHE A 30 -6.40 11.01 -7.18
N ILE A 31 -7.36 11.77 -6.63
CA ILE A 31 -8.24 11.31 -5.55
C ILE A 31 -9.26 10.27 -6.05
N PHE A 32 -9.68 10.33 -7.34
CA PHE A 32 -10.71 9.41 -7.88
C PHE A 32 -10.23 7.98 -8.15
N SER A 33 -8.91 7.73 -8.13
CA SER A 33 -8.31 6.40 -8.35
C SER A 33 -8.70 5.35 -7.28
N SER A 34 -9.04 5.79 -6.06
CA SER A 34 -9.22 4.89 -4.90
C SER A 34 -10.63 4.29 -4.72
N CYS A 35 -11.61 4.66 -5.55
CA CYS A 35 -13.02 4.34 -5.29
C CYS A 35 -13.35 2.84 -5.45
N LYS A 36 -12.63 2.10 -6.31
CA LYS A 36 -12.87 0.65 -6.50
C LYS A 36 -12.39 -0.18 -5.32
N PHE A 37 -11.23 0.15 -4.75
CA PHE A 37 -10.65 -0.56 -3.62
C PHE A 37 -11.50 -0.42 -2.35
N GLN A 38 -12.02 0.78 -2.07
CA GLN A 38 -12.90 1.01 -0.91
C GLN A 38 -14.20 0.20 -0.95
N LYS A 39 -14.70 -0.16 -2.13
CA LYS A 39 -15.90 -1.01 -2.24
C LYS A 39 -15.60 -2.46 -1.84
N ILE A 40 -14.46 -2.99 -2.25
CA ILE A 40 -14.01 -4.34 -1.89
C ILE A 40 -13.65 -4.38 -0.40
N LEU A 41 -13.01 -3.34 0.12
CA LEU A 41 -12.70 -3.23 1.54
C LEU A 41 -13.95 -3.21 2.43
N LYS A 42 -15.07 -2.63 1.95
CA LYS A 42 -16.33 -2.59 2.71
C LYS A 42 -17.28 -3.76 2.48
N SER A 43 -16.96 -4.70 1.58
CA SER A 43 -17.84 -5.84 1.34
C SER A 43 -17.88 -6.79 2.54
N THR A 44 -19.00 -7.48 2.73
CA THR A 44 -19.21 -8.45 3.81
C THR A 44 -18.74 -9.86 3.45
N ASP A 45 -18.43 -10.13 2.19
CA ASP A 45 -17.94 -11.43 1.73
C ASP A 45 -16.44 -11.60 2.01
N TYR A 46 -16.13 -12.28 3.11
CA TYR A 46 -14.76 -12.51 3.56
C TYR A 46 -13.97 -13.47 2.67
N GLU A 47 -14.62 -14.44 2.02
CA GLU A 47 -13.95 -15.31 1.04
C GLU A 47 -13.55 -14.54 -0.22
N LEU A 48 -14.45 -13.69 -0.74
CA LEU A 48 -14.15 -12.85 -1.90
C LEU A 48 -13.04 -11.85 -1.60
N LYS A 49 -13.00 -11.28 -0.39
CA LYS A 49 -11.87 -10.44 0.06
C LYS A 49 -10.55 -11.20 0.07
N PHE A 50 -10.56 -12.45 0.52
CA PHE A 50 -9.36 -13.28 0.58
C PHE A 50 -8.83 -13.62 -0.83
N GLU A 51 -9.72 -13.96 -1.77
CA GLU A 51 -9.34 -14.17 -3.17
C GLU A 51 -8.78 -12.89 -3.81
N LYS A 52 -9.45 -11.74 -3.60
CA LYS A 52 -8.95 -10.44 -4.08
C LYS A 52 -7.62 -10.06 -3.46
N ALA A 53 -7.40 -10.34 -2.18
CA ALA A 53 -6.12 -10.11 -1.51
C ALA A 53 -5.00 -10.97 -2.12
N LYS A 54 -5.29 -12.22 -2.49
CA LYS A 54 -4.36 -13.09 -3.23
C LYS A 54 -4.06 -12.56 -4.63
N GLU A 55 -5.07 -12.07 -5.36
CA GLU A 55 -4.86 -11.42 -6.67
C GLU A 55 -3.92 -10.21 -6.52
N TYR A 56 -4.17 -9.31 -5.56
CA TYR A 56 -3.30 -8.15 -5.33
C TYR A 56 -1.87 -8.55 -4.93
N TYR A 57 -1.71 -9.61 -4.14
CA TYR A 57 -0.40 -10.18 -3.83
C TYR A 57 0.32 -10.69 -5.10
N GLN A 58 -0.38 -11.38 -5.99
CA GLN A 58 0.16 -11.85 -7.27
C GLN A 58 0.53 -10.70 -8.21
N GLU A 59 -0.25 -9.61 -8.20
CA GLU A 59 0.04 -8.37 -8.92
C GLU A 59 1.21 -7.56 -8.32
N LYS A 60 1.80 -8.02 -7.20
CA LYS A 60 2.82 -7.31 -6.41
C LYS A 60 2.34 -5.99 -5.80
N ASP A 61 1.03 -5.79 -5.72
CA ASP A 61 0.42 -4.66 -5.01
C ASP A 61 0.26 -5.02 -3.52
N TYR A 62 1.41 -5.16 -2.85
CA TYR A 62 1.47 -5.60 -1.46
C TYR A 62 0.74 -4.64 -0.53
N ILE A 63 0.68 -3.34 -0.85
CA ILE A 63 0.02 -2.34 -0.01
C ILE A 63 -1.49 -2.61 0.08
N LYS A 64 -2.14 -2.84 -1.07
CA LYS A 64 -3.57 -3.18 -1.11
C LYS A 64 -3.84 -4.56 -0.52
N ALA A 65 -2.98 -5.53 -0.80
CA ALA A 65 -3.09 -6.88 -0.26
C ALA A 65 -3.02 -6.87 1.28
N THR A 66 -2.01 -6.20 1.86
CA THR A 66 -1.83 -6.05 3.31
C THR A 66 -3.06 -5.45 3.97
N GLN A 67 -3.66 -4.41 3.40
CA GLN A 67 -4.87 -3.78 3.95
C GLN A 67 -6.06 -4.75 4.02
N LEU A 68 -6.28 -5.56 2.98
CA LEU A 68 -7.34 -6.56 2.98
C LEU A 68 -7.04 -7.69 3.98
N PHE A 69 -5.80 -8.16 4.04
CA PHE A 69 -5.38 -9.18 5.00
C PHE A 69 -5.47 -8.73 6.46
N ASP A 70 -5.25 -7.44 6.74
CA ASP A 70 -5.37 -6.86 8.09
C ASP A 70 -6.80 -6.97 8.65
N GLU A 71 -7.81 -6.69 7.82
CA GLU A 71 -9.20 -6.92 8.20
C GLU A 71 -9.50 -8.41 8.38
N LEU A 72 -9.02 -9.24 7.45
CA LEU A 72 -9.24 -10.68 7.49
C LEU A 72 -8.56 -11.34 8.70
N LEU A 73 -7.44 -10.81 9.19
CA LEU A 73 -6.75 -11.29 10.38
C LEU A 73 -7.62 -11.20 11.63
N THR A 74 -8.34 -10.08 11.77
CA THR A 74 -9.22 -9.86 12.93
C THR A 74 -10.43 -10.80 12.87
N ILE A 75 -10.93 -11.06 11.66
CA ILE A 75 -12.16 -11.83 11.43
C ILE A 75 -11.91 -13.33 11.50
N TYR A 76 -10.82 -13.81 10.90
CA TYR A 76 -10.45 -15.22 10.89
C TYR A 76 -9.66 -15.64 12.13
N LYS A 77 -9.44 -14.76 13.11
CA LYS A 77 -8.70 -15.08 14.34
C LYS A 77 -9.31 -16.29 15.06
N GLY A 78 -8.50 -17.35 15.23
CA GLY A 78 -8.95 -18.60 15.86
C GLY A 78 -9.70 -19.57 14.94
N SER A 79 -9.82 -19.25 13.64
CA SER A 79 -10.30 -20.19 12.61
C SER A 79 -9.13 -20.96 11.99
N SER A 80 -9.44 -22.02 11.23
CA SER A 80 -8.44 -22.76 10.45
C SER A 80 -7.76 -21.90 9.37
N LYS A 81 -8.45 -20.87 8.86
CA LYS A 81 -7.91 -19.94 7.85
C LYS A 81 -6.99 -18.86 8.45
N ALA A 82 -6.94 -18.75 9.79
CA ALA A 82 -6.12 -17.74 10.47
C ALA A 82 -4.63 -17.85 10.12
N GLU A 83 -4.11 -19.07 10.09
CA GLU A 83 -2.71 -19.34 9.81
C GLU A 83 -2.34 -18.97 8.36
N GLU A 84 -3.22 -19.32 7.40
CA GLU A 84 -3.03 -18.99 5.99
C GLU A 84 -3.05 -17.47 5.76
N VAL A 85 -4.02 -16.76 6.35
CA VAL A 85 -4.09 -15.29 6.27
C VAL A 85 -2.85 -14.65 6.89
N ASN A 86 -2.40 -15.12 8.05
CA ASN A 86 -1.17 -14.65 8.72
C ASN A 86 0.09 -14.89 7.87
N TYR A 87 0.15 -15.99 7.14
CA TYR A 87 1.24 -16.29 6.23
C TYR A 87 1.29 -15.29 5.06
N TYR A 88 0.16 -15.09 4.36
CA TYR A 88 0.12 -14.13 3.24
C TYR A 88 0.37 -12.70 3.69
N TYR A 89 -0.13 -12.30 4.87
CA TYR A 89 0.10 -10.97 5.42
C TYR A 89 1.60 -10.68 5.63
N ALA A 90 2.33 -11.61 6.26
CA ALA A 90 3.76 -11.45 6.47
C ALA A 90 4.57 -11.50 5.15
N GLU A 91 4.16 -12.34 4.19
CA GLU A 91 4.76 -12.36 2.85
C GLU A 91 4.54 -11.04 2.10
N CYS A 92 3.40 -10.35 2.30
CA CYS A 92 3.19 -9.02 1.73
C CYS A 92 4.18 -7.99 2.28
N TYR A 93 4.42 -7.97 3.59
CA TYR A 93 5.45 -7.10 4.20
C TYR A 93 6.86 -7.43 3.72
N TYR A 94 7.16 -8.73 3.57
CA TYR A 94 8.43 -9.17 3.01
C TYR A 94 8.60 -8.70 1.56
N GLY A 95 7.56 -8.85 0.73
CA GLY A 95 7.52 -8.35 -0.65
C GLY A 95 7.64 -6.82 -0.73
N ASN A 96 7.11 -6.10 0.26
CA ASN A 96 7.21 -4.65 0.38
C ASN A 96 8.58 -4.17 0.91
N ARG A 97 9.52 -5.09 1.22
CA ARG A 97 10.83 -4.84 1.84
C ARG A 97 10.78 -4.28 3.28
N ASP A 98 9.63 -4.41 3.94
CA ASP A 98 9.47 -4.04 5.35
C ASP A 98 9.83 -5.23 6.25
N PHE A 99 11.12 -5.58 6.28
CA PHE A 99 11.62 -6.76 6.99
C PHE A 99 11.38 -6.69 8.50
N ILE A 100 11.37 -5.49 9.09
CA ILE A 100 11.15 -5.30 10.53
C ILE A 100 9.71 -5.66 10.91
N LEU A 101 8.75 -5.24 10.09
CA LEU A 101 7.34 -5.55 10.32
C LEU A 101 7.07 -7.03 10.03
N ALA A 102 7.64 -7.57 8.95
CA ALA A 102 7.58 -9.01 8.66
C ALA A 102 8.18 -9.85 9.80
N ALA A 103 9.25 -9.37 10.44
CA ALA A 103 9.91 -10.03 11.56
C ALA A 103 9.07 -10.02 12.85
N ASN A 104 8.31 -8.95 13.09
CA ASN A 104 7.47 -8.85 14.29
C ASN A 104 6.15 -9.64 14.20
N MET A 105 5.81 -10.19 13.02
CA MET A 105 4.61 -11.01 12.87
C MET A 105 4.85 -12.43 13.40
N PRO A 106 3.96 -12.99 14.23
CA PRO A 106 4.11 -14.31 14.84
C PRO A 106 3.96 -15.48 13.85
N SER A 107 3.95 -15.23 12.54
CA SER A 107 3.63 -16.23 11.52
C SER A 107 4.87 -16.95 11.00
N ASN A 108 4.64 -18.20 10.56
CA ASN A 108 5.66 -19.11 10.03
C ASN A 108 6.42 -18.54 8.80
N ALA A 109 6.00 -17.39 8.26
CA ALA A 109 6.76 -16.65 7.25
C ALA A 109 8.16 -16.27 7.76
N PHE A 110 8.33 -16.05 9.08
CA PHE A 110 9.65 -15.81 9.69
C PHE A 110 10.62 -16.94 9.38
N ILE A 111 10.16 -18.20 9.37
CA ILE A 111 10.97 -19.39 9.09
C ILE A 111 11.49 -19.36 7.65
N LYS A 112 10.71 -18.82 6.70
CA LYS A 112 11.14 -18.67 5.30
C LYS A 112 12.17 -17.56 5.15
N VAL A 113 11.96 -16.43 5.82
CA VAL A 113 12.89 -15.29 5.83
C VAL A 113 14.24 -15.69 6.47
N GLN A 114 14.20 -16.38 7.61
CA GLN A 114 15.38 -16.94 8.24
C GLN A 114 16.04 -18.01 7.38
N ASN A 115 15.26 -18.88 6.73
CA ASN A 115 15.80 -19.89 5.83
C ASN A 115 16.50 -19.27 4.61
N VAL A 116 16.05 -18.13 4.08
CA VAL A 116 16.77 -17.42 3.02
C VAL A 116 18.09 -16.85 3.55
N PHE A 117 18.10 -16.25 4.74
CA PHE A 117 19.34 -15.77 5.37
C PHE A 117 20.34 -16.92 5.65
N ILE A 118 19.85 -18.03 6.21
CA ILE A 118 20.64 -19.24 6.45
C ILE A 118 21.12 -19.85 5.12
N MET A 119 20.28 -19.85 4.08
CA MET A 119 20.65 -20.38 2.76
C MET A 119 21.74 -19.51 2.11
N ILE A 120 21.64 -18.18 2.20
CA ILE A 120 22.71 -17.27 1.73
C ILE A 120 23.99 -17.48 2.51
N HIS A 121 23.92 -17.60 3.85
CA HIS A 121 25.09 -17.86 4.69
C HIS A 121 25.71 -19.26 4.45
N ARG A 122 24.92 -20.23 3.98
CA ARG A 122 25.37 -21.59 3.62
C ARG A 122 25.88 -21.70 2.18
N ILE A 123 25.63 -20.71 1.33
CA ILE A 123 26.17 -20.59 -0.04
C ILE A 123 27.49 -19.82 -0.03
N ILE A 124 27.70 -18.93 0.95
CA ILE A 124 28.91 -18.10 1.09
C ILE A 124 30.03 -18.83 1.85
N ASN A 125 29.74 -19.91 2.58
CA ASN A 125 30.69 -20.74 3.35
C ASN A 125 30.74 -22.15 2.74
#